data_AF-A0A6H5K130-F1
#
_entry.id   AF-A0A6H5K130-F1
#
_cell.length_a   1.000
_cell.length_b   1.000
_cell.length_c   1.000
_cell.angle_alpha   90.00
_cell.angle_beta   90.00
_cell.angle_gamma   90.00
#
_symmetry.space_group_name_H-M   'P 1'
#
loop_
_entity.id
_entity.type
_entity.pdbx_description
1 polymer ?
#
loop_
_entity_poly.entity_id
_entity_poly.type
_entity_poly.pdbx_seq_one_letter_code
_entity_poly.pdbx_strand_id
1 'polypeptide(L)'
;MPSQEPLHLHVISMDLDGTGLKRKTHWNSFTTDLFLETSWVERRLEERGSIGLDMELEHVKLRCFRCPGEPEFRDLESLKAHNRACTAPVPAAGRHDPAALDVRRGSST
;
A
#
# COMPACT_ATOMS: atom_id res chain seq x y z
N MET A 1 -2.74 10.42 1.35
CA MET A 1 -2.06 11.72 1.25
C MET A 1 -0.70 11.63 1.93
N PRO A 2 0.40 12.16 1.35
CA PRO A 2 1.74 12.12 1.96
C PRO A 2 1.74 12.83 3.32
N SER A 3 2.53 12.31 4.27
CA SER A 3 2.61 12.88 5.62
C SER A 3 3.55 14.09 5.72
N GLN A 4 4.30 14.40 4.67
CA GLN A 4 5.25 15.50 4.59
C GLN A 4 4.98 16.27 3.30
N GLU A 5 5.17 17.59 3.32
CA GLU A 5 4.93 18.45 2.15
C GLU A 5 5.89 18.18 0.98
N PRO A 6 7.21 17.96 1.19
CA PRO A 6 8.11 17.68 0.08
C PRO A 6 7.82 16.32 -0.55
N LEU A 7 8.03 16.21 -1.86
CA LEU A 7 8.07 14.93 -2.56
C LEU A 7 9.16 14.06 -1.93
N HIS A 8 8.80 12.85 -1.52
CA HIS A 8 9.72 11.88 -0.95
C HIS A 8 9.43 10.49 -1.51
N LEU A 9 10.52 9.75 -1.74
CA LEU A 9 10.46 8.37 -2.19
C LEU A 9 10.74 7.43 -1.00
N HIS A 10 9.96 6.36 -0.91
CA HIS A 10 10.18 5.31 0.06
C HIS A 10 10.98 4.17 -0.54
N VAL A 11 12.16 3.90 0.04
CA VAL A 11 12.92 2.67 -0.20
C VAL A 11 12.87 1.85 1.08
N ILE A 12 12.08 0.78 1.07
CA ILE A 12 11.79 -0.03 2.26
C ILE A 12 11.94 -1.51 1.95
N SER A 13 12.39 -2.27 2.93
CA SER A 13 12.44 -3.73 2.85
C SER A 13 11.03 -4.33 2.93
N MET A 14 10.87 -5.49 2.31
CA MET A 14 9.56 -6.17 2.23
C MET A 14 9.19 -6.93 3.51
N ASP A 15 10.14 -7.12 4.43
CA ASP A 15 9.92 -7.76 5.73
C ASP A 15 9.05 -6.92 6.67
N LEU A 16 9.03 -5.58 6.55
CA LEU A 16 8.22 -4.67 7.39
C LEU A 16 8.30 -4.94 8.92
N ASP A 17 9.43 -5.44 9.44
CA ASP A 17 9.62 -5.72 10.87
C ASP A 17 10.33 -4.57 11.62
N GLY A 18 10.06 -3.33 11.21
CA GLY A 18 10.60 -2.14 11.85
C GLY A 18 9.92 -1.82 13.19
N THR A 19 10.69 -1.35 14.16
CA THR A 19 10.18 -0.89 15.48
C THR A 19 9.27 0.35 15.39
N GLY A 20 9.39 1.13 14.31
CA GLY A 20 8.56 2.31 14.03
C GLY A 20 7.13 2.02 13.55
N LEU A 21 6.83 0.76 13.19
CA LEU A 21 5.52 0.35 12.69
C LEU A 21 4.53 0.14 13.84
N LYS A 22 3.97 1.23 14.38
CA LYS A 22 3.20 1.21 15.64
C LYS A 22 1.68 1.30 15.48
N ARG A 23 1.19 1.71 14.31
CA ARG A 23 -0.24 1.98 14.06
C ARG A 23 -0.73 1.25 12.82
N LYS A 24 -2.03 0.92 12.79
CA LYS A 24 -2.70 0.33 11.61
C LYS A 24 -2.48 1.18 10.35
N THR A 25 -2.53 2.51 10.51
CA THR A 25 -2.30 3.46 9.41
C THR A 25 -0.90 3.34 8.81
N HIS A 26 0.14 3.13 9.62
CA HIS A 26 1.51 2.94 9.10
C HIS A 26 1.64 1.62 8.34
N TRP A 27 0.97 0.55 8.80
CA TRP A 27 0.95 -0.71 8.06
C TRP A 27 0.26 -0.51 6.71
N ASN A 28 -0.97 -0.01 6.74
CA ASN A 28 -1.79 0.18 5.55
C ASN A 28 -1.13 1.13 4.54
N SER A 29 -0.41 2.16 4.96
CA SER A 29 0.28 3.08 4.03
C SER A 29 1.36 2.41 3.18
N PHE A 30 1.88 1.25 3.58
CA PHE A 30 2.92 0.51 2.85
C PHE A 30 2.40 -0.78 2.21
N THR A 31 1.17 -1.20 2.51
CA THR A 31 0.64 -2.52 2.11
C THR A 31 -0.67 -2.46 1.34
N THR A 32 -1.14 -1.27 0.99
CA THR A 32 -2.37 -1.03 0.23
C THR A 32 -2.06 -0.05 -0.89
N ASP A 33 -3.00 0.16 -1.81
CA ASP A 33 -2.83 0.97 -3.03
C ASP A 33 -2.38 2.43 -2.81
N LEU A 34 -2.23 2.85 -1.55
CA LEU A 34 -1.59 4.10 -1.15
C LEU A 34 -0.07 4.11 -1.41
N PHE A 35 0.56 2.94 -1.46
CA PHE A 35 1.98 2.82 -1.69
C PHE A 35 2.28 2.72 -3.19
N LEU A 36 2.30 3.87 -3.86
CA LEU A 36 2.44 3.88 -5.31
C LEU A 36 3.84 3.47 -5.76
N GLU A 37 3.89 2.52 -6.70
CA GLU A 37 5.13 2.12 -7.37
C GLU A 37 5.67 3.27 -8.24
N THR A 38 6.98 3.49 -8.21
CA THR A 38 7.63 4.58 -8.95
C THR A 38 7.38 4.49 -10.44
N SER A 39 7.51 3.29 -11.02
CA SER A 39 7.26 3.04 -12.45
C SER A 39 5.82 3.38 -12.86
N TRP A 40 4.85 3.16 -11.97
CA TRP A 40 3.47 3.55 -12.21
C TRP A 40 3.30 5.07 -12.17
N VAL A 41 3.90 5.74 -11.17
CA VAL A 41 3.85 7.20 -11.02
C VAL A 41 4.52 7.91 -12.20
N GLU A 42 5.69 7.45 -12.62
CA GLU A 42 6.43 8.00 -13.78
C GLU A 42 5.57 7.95 -15.04
N ARG A 43 5.11 6.75 -15.41
CA ARG A 43 4.22 6.55 -16.56
C ARG A 43 2.98 7.45 -16.47
N ARG A 44 2.37 7.54 -15.29
CA ARG A 44 1.15 8.33 -15.08
C ARG A 44 1.38 9.82 -15.30
N LEU A 45 2.51 10.34 -14.82
CA LEU A 45 2.90 11.73 -14.99
C LEU A 45 3.25 12.03 -16.45
N GLU A 46 3.93 11.13 -17.14
CA GLU A 46 4.21 11.26 -18.58
C GLU A 46 2.93 11.30 -19.43
N GLU A 47 1.96 10.44 -19.12
CA GLU A 47 0.71 10.34 -19.88
C GLU A 47 -0.28 11.48 -19.59
N ARG A 48 -0.39 11.93 -18.33
CA ARG A 48 -1.50 12.81 -17.88
C ARG A 48 -1.07 14.10 -17.22
N GLY A 49 0.23 14.28 -16.92
CA GLY A 49 0.74 15.42 -16.15
C GLY A 49 0.27 15.48 -14.69
N SER A 50 -0.46 14.46 -14.21
CA SER A 50 -1.00 14.40 -12.84
C SER A 50 -1.33 12.97 -12.43
N ILE A 51 -1.28 12.69 -11.13
CA ILE A 51 -1.52 11.34 -10.59
C ILE A 51 -3.03 11.05 -10.45
N GLY A 52 -3.82 12.04 -10.00
CA GLY A 52 -5.28 11.95 -9.90
C GLY A 52 -5.76 10.93 -8.87
N LEU A 53 -5.29 11.04 -7.62
CA LEU A 53 -5.61 10.10 -6.54
C LEU A 53 -6.81 10.58 -5.73
N ASP A 54 -7.76 9.67 -5.50
CA ASP A 54 -8.77 9.79 -4.46
C ASP A 54 -8.70 8.56 -3.56
N MET A 55 -8.07 8.71 -2.40
CA MET A 55 -7.72 7.60 -1.51
C MET A 55 -7.97 7.95 -0.04
N GLU A 56 -8.93 7.26 0.56
CA GLU A 56 -9.17 7.27 2.00
C GLU A 56 -8.54 6.07 2.70
N LEU A 57 -7.98 6.35 3.89
CA LEU A 57 -7.32 5.38 4.76
C LEU A 57 -8.25 4.77 5.82
N GLU A 58 -9.35 5.46 6.14
CA GLU A 58 -10.06 5.26 7.42
C GLU A 58 -10.77 3.91 7.56
N HIS A 59 -10.93 3.16 6.46
CA HIS A 59 -11.68 1.89 6.47
C HIS A 59 -10.88 0.69 5.95
N VAL A 60 -9.55 0.82 5.79
CA VAL A 60 -8.76 -0.29 5.23
C VAL A 60 -8.46 -1.34 6.29
N LYS A 61 -8.93 -2.56 6.02
CA LYS A 61 -8.78 -3.74 6.87
C LYS A 61 -7.30 -4.10 7.07
N LEU A 62 -6.96 -4.52 8.28
CA LEU A 62 -5.60 -4.92 8.62
C LEU A 62 -5.31 -6.34 8.09
N ARG A 63 -4.48 -6.46 7.05
CA ARG A 63 -4.21 -7.73 6.36
C ARG A 63 -2.73 -7.92 6.05
N CYS A 64 -2.30 -9.17 5.94
CA CYS A 64 -0.97 -9.50 5.44
C CYS A 64 -0.90 -9.24 3.93
N PHE A 65 0.12 -8.50 3.47
CA PHE A 65 0.30 -8.19 2.05
C PHE A 65 0.79 -9.38 1.21
N ARG A 66 1.31 -10.43 1.86
CA ARG A 66 1.78 -11.67 1.21
C ARG A 66 0.67 -12.72 1.12
N CYS A 67 -0.39 -12.58 1.93
CA CYS A 67 -1.44 -13.58 2.09
C CYS A 67 -2.82 -12.97 1.81
N PRO A 68 -3.17 -12.71 0.53
CA PRO A 68 -4.45 -12.08 0.18
C PRO A 68 -5.69 -12.89 0.60
N GLY A 69 -5.54 -14.21 0.80
CA GLY A 69 -6.61 -15.11 1.24
C GLY A 69 -6.81 -15.20 2.76
N GLU A 70 -5.93 -14.62 3.59
CA GLU A 70 -6.05 -14.68 5.05
C GLU A 70 -7.11 -13.70 5.58
N PRO A 71 -7.79 -14.03 6.69
CA PRO A 71 -8.75 -13.15 7.32
C PRO A 71 -8.08 -11.87 7.85
N GLU A 72 -8.90 -10.88 8.14
CA GLU A 72 -8.45 -9.64 8.76
C GLU A 72 -7.89 -9.90 10.17
N PHE A 73 -6.77 -9.25 10.48
CA PHE A 73 -6.16 -9.26 11.80
C PHE A 73 -6.85 -8.27 12.73
N ARG A 74 -7.07 -8.68 13.98
CA ARG A 74 -7.72 -7.84 15.00
C ARG A 74 -6.88 -6.61 15.35
N ASP A 75 -5.58 -6.81 15.48
CA ASP A 75 -4.60 -5.83 15.96
C ASP A 75 -3.26 -5.98 15.25
N LEU A 76 -2.39 -4.98 15.42
CA LEU A 76 -1.09 -4.92 14.76
C LEU A 76 -0.10 -5.94 15.32
N GLU A 77 -0.25 -6.35 16.58
CA GLU A 77 0.67 -7.30 17.22
C GLU A 77 0.50 -8.71 16.63
N SER A 78 -0.75 -9.18 16.54
CA SER A 78 -1.07 -10.46 15.89
C SER A 78 -0.62 -10.48 14.42
N LEU A 79 -0.78 -9.36 13.71
CA LEU A 79 -0.28 -9.23 12.34
C LEU A 79 1.25 -9.31 12.27
N LYS A 80 1.98 -8.63 13.17
CA LYS A 80 3.45 -8.68 13.20
C LYS A 80 3.97 -10.08 13.51
N ALA A 81 3.32 -10.77 14.45
CA ALA A 81 3.65 -12.16 14.77
C ALA A 81 3.47 -13.06 13.53
N HIS A 82 2.37 -12.92 12.80
CA HIS A 82 2.16 -13.61 11.53
C HIS A 82 3.25 -13.25 10.51
N ASN A 83 3.52 -11.96 10.30
CA ASN A 83 4.47 -11.48 9.29
C ASN A 83 5.89 -12.04 9.50
N ARG A 84 6.35 -12.17 10.75
CA ARG A 84 7.64 -12.80 11.08
C ARG A 84 7.72 -14.29 10.76
N ALA A 85 6.60 -15.00 10.89
CA ALA A 85 6.50 -16.43 10.58
C ALA A 85 6.02 -16.70 9.15
N CYS A 86 5.67 -15.66 8.38
CA CYS A 86 5.02 -15.79 7.09
C CYS A 86 5.99 -16.31 6.03
N THR A 87 5.65 -17.46 5.45
CA THR A 87 6.41 -18.12 4.38
C THR A 87 5.81 -17.90 2.98
N ALA A 88 4.68 -17.20 2.88
CA ALA A 88 4.06 -16.90 1.59
C ALA A 88 5.01 -16.09 0.69
N PRO A 89 5.02 -16.33 -0.63
CA PRO A 89 5.92 -15.59 -1.52
C PRO A 89 5.65 -14.09 -1.43
N VAL A 90 6.71 -13.30 -1.60
CA VAL A 90 6.54 -11.87 -1.76
C VAL A 90 5.95 -11.62 -3.16
N PRO A 91 4.85 -10.85 -3.30
CA PRO A 91 4.27 -10.56 -4.61
C PRO A 91 5.32 -9.98 -5.57
N ALA A 92 5.37 -10.53 -6.80
CA ALA A 92 6.40 -10.21 -7.80
C ALA A 92 6.17 -8.88 -8.51
N ALA A 93 4.91 -8.47 -8.66
CA ALA A 93 4.54 -7.10 -8.98
C ALA A 93 4.20 -6.39 -7.66
N GLY A 94 4.40 -5.07 -7.62
CA GLY A 94 4.10 -4.20 -6.48
C GLY A 94 2.81 -4.58 -5.78
N ARG A 95 2.67 -4.21 -4.51
CA ARG A 95 1.65 -4.75 -3.58
C ARG A 95 0.19 -4.36 -3.95
N HIS A 96 -0.05 -3.91 -5.19
CA HIS A 96 -1.21 -3.25 -5.75
C HIS A 96 -1.50 -3.79 -7.15
N ASP A 97 -2.77 -3.81 -7.53
CA ASP A 97 -3.18 -3.95 -8.92
C ASP A 97 -3.13 -2.56 -9.59
N PRO A 98 -2.21 -2.31 -10.54
CA PRO A 98 -2.13 -1.03 -11.25
C PRO A 98 -3.45 -0.66 -11.95
N ALA A 99 -4.22 -1.66 -12.39
CA ALA A 99 -5.50 -1.44 -13.06
C ALA A 99 -6.59 -0.93 -12.10
N ALA A 100 -6.54 -1.30 -10.81
CA ALA A 100 -7.49 -0.81 -9.81
C ALA A 100 -7.34 0.69 -9.53
N LEU A 101 -6.14 1.25 -9.75
CA LEU A 101 -5.85 2.68 -9.65
C LEU A 101 -6.31 3.47 -10.88
N ASP A 102 -6.36 2.85 -12.05
CA ASP A 102 -6.75 3.49 -13.31
C ASP A 102 -8.27 3.62 -13.51
N VAL A 103 -9.07 2.76 -12.85
CA VAL A 103 -10.54 2.67 -13.01
C VAL A 103 -11.32 3.76 -12.24
N ARG A 104 -10.69 4.49 -11.31
CA ARG A 104 -11.34 5.53 -10.47
C ARG A 104 -11.69 6.84 -11.21
N ARG A 105 -12.04 6.76 -12.50
CA ARG A 105 -12.72 7.84 -13.21
C ARG A 105 -13.72 7.28 -14.23
N GLY A 106 -14.80 6.71 -13.71
CA GLY A 106 -16.06 6.57 -14.43
C GLY A 106 -17.11 7.47 -13.79
N SER A 107 -17.54 8.51 -14.51
CA SER A 107 -18.59 9.49 -14.19
C SER A 107 -18.10 10.81 -13.59
N SER A 108 -18.05 11.83 -14.45
CA SER A 108 -18.96 12.98 -14.35
C SER A 108 -19.01 13.66 -15.71
N THR A 109 -20.19 13.54 -16.33
CA THR A 109 -20.73 14.43 -17.36
C THR A 109 -20.80 15.86 -16.86
#